data_AF-A0A358EFJ5-F1
#
_entry.id   AF-A0A358EFJ5-F1
#
_cell.length_a   1.000
_cell.length_b   1.000
_cell.length_c   1.000
_cell.angle_alpha   90.00
_cell.angle_beta   90.00
_cell.angle_gamma   90.00
#
_symmetry.space_group_name_H-M   'P 1'
#
loop_
_entity.id
_entity.type
_entity.pdbx_description
1 polymer ?
#
loop_
_entity_poly.entity_id
_entity_poly.type
_entity_poly.pdbx_seq_one_letter_code
_entity_poly.pdbx_strand_id
1 'polypeptide(L)'
;MIKEILVFELRYHARRPFNYFFFALLFSLSFALIASDAVQIVGAIGLVKRNGPYAIAQLSIVMTVIGLLFAVAIVGTSMLRDFRHKAHELLFTTHLSELGYLAGRFVGSFLVMAIVFLGIPLGSFFGSMAPWIDPEFVLKPNFWWHLHPYLVFGLPTMFVGSAIFFAVGA
;
A
#
# COMPACT_ATOMS: atom_id res chain seq x y z
N MET A 1 25.63 5.35 -3.58
CA MET A 1 24.86 6.02 -4.66
C MET A 1 23.37 5.65 -4.66
N ILE A 2 23.00 4.35 -4.65
CA ILE A 2 21.58 3.93 -4.62
C ILE A 2 20.89 4.31 -3.30
N LYS A 3 21.62 4.22 -2.17
CA LYS A 3 21.11 4.56 -0.83
C LYS A 3 20.73 6.04 -0.73
N GLU A 4 21.50 6.93 -1.33
CA GLU A 4 21.28 8.38 -1.31
C GLU A 4 20.04 8.75 -2.11
N ILE A 5 19.85 8.12 -3.28
CA ILE A 5 18.62 8.25 -4.10
C ILE A 5 17.41 7.73 -3.33
N LEU A 6 17.55 6.58 -2.67
CA LEU A 6 16.47 5.97 -1.89
C LEU A 6 16.07 6.83 -0.69
N VAL A 7 17.05 7.36 0.07
CA VAL A 7 16.79 8.28 1.19
C VAL A 7 16.17 9.60 0.71
N PHE A 8 16.63 10.13 -0.43
CA PHE A 8 16.03 11.32 -1.04
C PHE A 8 14.56 11.07 -1.38
N GLU A 9 14.26 9.96 -2.04
CA GLU A 9 12.90 9.64 -2.48
C GLU A 9 11.97 9.38 -1.28
N LEU A 10 12.43 8.66 -0.26
CA LEU A 10 11.69 8.49 1.00
C LEU A 10 11.41 9.83 1.69
N ARG A 11 12.42 10.70 1.84
CA ARG A 11 12.23 12.04 2.45
C ARG A 11 11.29 12.92 1.62
N TYR A 12 11.36 12.82 0.30
CA TYR A 12 10.49 13.57 -0.60
C TYR A 12 9.03 13.15 -0.43
N HIS A 13 8.76 11.85 -0.49
CA HIS A 13 7.42 11.31 -0.32
C HIS A 13 6.88 11.46 1.10
N ALA A 14 7.75 11.42 2.12
CA ALA A 14 7.36 11.68 3.51
C ALA A 14 6.93 13.14 3.76
N ARG A 15 7.26 14.09 2.88
CA ARG A 15 6.78 15.48 2.98
C ARG A 15 5.49 15.73 2.19
N ARG A 16 5.02 14.75 1.42
CA ARG A 16 3.81 14.90 0.61
C ARG A 16 2.58 14.55 1.46
N PRO A 17 1.69 15.52 1.75
CA PRO A 17 0.48 15.27 2.53
C PRO A 17 -0.43 14.21 1.88
N PHE A 18 -0.35 14.09 0.56
CA PHE A 18 -1.12 13.14 -0.24
C PHE A 18 -0.88 11.67 0.14
N ASN A 19 0.35 11.31 0.52
CA ASN A 19 0.66 9.93 0.92
C ASN A 19 0.01 9.57 2.28
N TYR A 20 -0.02 10.53 3.21
CA TYR A 20 -0.72 10.37 4.49
C TYR A 20 -2.23 10.30 4.31
N PHE A 21 -2.78 11.10 3.39
CA PHE A 21 -4.19 11.03 3.03
C PHE A 21 -4.58 9.64 2.54
N PHE A 22 -3.80 9.05 1.62
CA PHE A 22 -4.08 7.69 1.15
C PHE A 22 -3.93 6.62 2.22
N PHE A 23 -2.91 6.74 3.07
CA PHE A 23 -2.77 5.85 4.21
C PHE A 23 -4.01 5.92 5.11
N ALA A 24 -4.44 7.14 5.47
CA ALA A 24 -5.62 7.36 6.29
C ALA A 24 -6.91 6.88 5.59
N LEU A 25 -7.00 7.02 4.28
CA LEU A 25 -8.13 6.52 3.48
C LEU A 25 -8.20 5.00 3.50
N LEU A 26 -7.11 4.30 3.14
CA LEU A 26 -7.05 2.84 3.16
C LEU A 26 -7.28 2.27 4.57
N PHE A 27 -6.72 2.95 5.58
CA PHE A 27 -6.96 2.64 6.98
C PHE A 27 -8.43 2.77 7.34
N SER A 28 -9.05 3.91 7.05
CA SER A 28 -10.43 4.20 7.42
C SER A 28 -11.41 3.29 6.70
N LEU A 29 -11.17 2.99 5.42
CA LEU A 29 -11.98 2.04 4.66
C LEU A 29 -11.88 0.62 5.20
N SER A 30 -10.65 0.15 5.47
CA SER A 30 -10.44 -1.19 6.04
C SER A 30 -11.02 -1.32 7.45
N PHE A 31 -10.88 -0.26 8.25
CA PHE A 31 -11.50 -0.14 9.57
C PHE A 31 -13.03 -0.19 9.48
N ALA A 32 -13.62 0.68 8.66
CA ALA A 32 -15.07 0.80 8.53
C ALA A 32 -15.70 -0.47 7.97
N LEU A 33 -15.02 -1.16 7.05
CA LEU A 33 -15.48 -2.46 6.60
C LEU A 33 -15.57 -3.42 7.78
N ILE A 34 -14.48 -3.72 8.49
CA ILE A 34 -14.53 -4.71 9.60
C ILE A 34 -15.47 -4.30 10.73
N ALA A 35 -15.47 -3.02 11.06
CA ALA A 35 -16.22 -2.49 12.19
C ALA A 35 -17.73 -2.37 11.90
N SER A 36 -18.18 -2.45 10.65
CA SER A 36 -19.60 -2.35 10.31
C SER A 36 -20.22 -3.71 9.97
N ASP A 37 -21.55 -3.77 9.96
CA ASP A 37 -22.29 -4.94 9.49
C ASP A 37 -22.30 -5.07 7.96
N ALA A 38 -21.69 -4.11 7.24
CA ALA A 38 -21.56 -4.15 5.78
C ALA A 38 -20.65 -5.29 5.27
N VAL A 39 -19.97 -6.02 6.16
CA VAL A 39 -19.08 -7.16 5.86
C VAL A 39 -19.81 -8.38 5.28
N GLN A 40 -21.12 -8.34 5.08
CA GLN A 40 -21.81 -9.40 4.31
C GLN A 40 -21.18 -9.61 2.92
N ILE A 41 -20.51 -8.60 2.37
CA ILE A 41 -19.79 -8.65 1.08
C ILE A 41 -18.53 -9.54 1.12
N VAL A 42 -17.95 -9.84 2.30
CA VAL A 42 -16.61 -10.45 2.44
C VAL A 42 -16.64 -11.79 3.20
N GLY A 43 -17.64 -12.63 2.91
CA GLY A 43 -17.68 -14.01 3.39
C GLY A 43 -18.30 -14.23 4.77
N ALA A 44 -18.86 -13.19 5.40
CA ALA A 44 -19.64 -13.31 6.64
C ALA A 44 -21.08 -13.83 6.39
N ILE A 45 -21.22 -14.85 5.55
CA ILE A 45 -22.48 -15.58 5.38
C ILE A 45 -22.36 -16.84 6.25
N GLY A 46 -23.00 -16.84 7.42
CA GLY A 46 -23.03 -18.00 8.33
C GLY A 46 -21.99 -17.96 9.46
N LEU A 47 -21.24 -19.05 9.64
CA LEU A 47 -20.38 -19.32 10.82
C LEU A 47 -19.00 -18.64 10.80
N VAL A 48 -18.66 -17.91 9.73
CA VAL A 48 -17.33 -17.31 9.55
C VAL A 48 -17.24 -16.00 10.34
N LYS A 49 -16.30 -15.95 11.30
CA LYS A 49 -16.04 -14.76 12.13
C LYS A 49 -15.42 -13.63 11.30
N ARG A 50 -15.77 -12.37 11.61
CA ARG A 50 -15.39 -11.18 10.82
C ARG A 50 -13.88 -10.94 10.72
N ASN A 51 -13.15 -11.27 11.78
CA ASN A 51 -11.69 -11.21 11.82
C ASN A 51 -11.02 -12.58 11.57
N GLY A 52 -11.76 -13.55 11.01
CA GLY A 52 -11.21 -14.82 10.62
C GLY A 52 -10.20 -14.68 9.48
N PRO A 53 -9.16 -15.53 9.40
CA PRO A 53 -8.11 -15.44 8.38
C PRO A 53 -8.63 -15.36 6.94
N TYR A 54 -9.71 -16.08 6.65
CA TYR A 54 -10.35 -16.07 5.32
C TYR A 54 -10.99 -14.70 5.00
N ALA A 55 -11.80 -14.16 5.91
CA ALA A 55 -12.46 -12.86 5.73
C ALA A 55 -11.42 -11.72 5.62
N ILE A 56 -10.39 -11.75 6.46
CA ILE A 56 -9.29 -10.77 6.41
C ILE A 56 -8.48 -10.87 5.11
N ALA A 57 -8.25 -12.09 4.60
CA ALA A 57 -7.56 -12.28 3.33
C ALA A 57 -8.37 -11.71 2.15
N GLN A 58 -9.67 -11.99 2.09
CA GLN A 58 -10.54 -11.43 1.06
C GLN A 58 -10.60 -9.89 1.13
N LEU A 59 -10.77 -9.33 2.33
CA LEU A 59 -10.74 -7.89 2.55
C LEU A 59 -9.42 -7.30 2.05
N SER A 60 -8.29 -7.93 2.42
CA SER A 60 -6.96 -7.46 2.03
C SER A 60 -6.76 -7.48 0.52
N ILE A 61 -7.24 -8.52 -0.18
CA ILE A 61 -7.15 -8.62 -1.65
C ILE A 61 -7.97 -7.50 -2.30
N VAL A 62 -9.24 -7.35 -1.92
CA VAL A 62 -10.14 -6.32 -2.48
C VAL A 62 -9.57 -4.92 -2.22
N MET A 63 -9.12 -4.65 -1.01
CA MET A 63 -8.51 -3.36 -0.64
C MET A 63 -7.20 -3.11 -1.36
N THR A 64 -6.40 -4.14 -1.64
CA THR A 64 -5.17 -3.99 -2.44
C THR A 64 -5.51 -3.59 -3.88
N VAL A 65 -6.52 -4.23 -4.49
CA VAL A 65 -6.95 -3.90 -5.86
C VAL A 65 -7.51 -2.47 -5.93
N ILE A 66 -8.35 -2.07 -4.98
CA ILE A 66 -8.84 -0.69 -4.89
C ILE A 66 -7.68 0.29 -4.67
N GLY A 67 -6.75 -0.06 -3.77
CA GLY A 67 -5.55 0.73 -3.49
C GLY A 67 -4.69 0.95 -4.73
N LEU A 68 -4.59 -0.04 -5.63
CA LEU A 68 -3.83 0.08 -6.87
C LEU A 68 -4.33 1.20 -7.79
N LEU A 69 -5.63 1.52 -7.76
CA LEU A 69 -6.18 2.65 -8.51
C LEU A 69 -5.54 3.98 -8.08
N PHE A 70 -5.20 4.09 -6.79
CA PHE A 70 -4.55 5.26 -6.22
C PHE A 70 -3.02 5.19 -6.30
N ALA A 71 -2.46 3.99 -6.42
CA ALA A 71 -1.03 3.74 -6.51
C ALA A 71 -0.36 4.43 -7.72
N VAL A 72 -1.08 4.56 -8.84
CA VAL A 72 -0.61 5.30 -10.03
C VAL A 72 -0.17 6.72 -9.67
N ALA A 73 -0.89 7.39 -8.76
CA ALA A 73 -0.58 8.76 -8.39
C ALA A 73 0.72 8.87 -7.56
N ILE A 74 1.09 7.83 -6.82
CA ILE A 74 2.32 7.79 -6.03
C ILE A 74 3.50 7.41 -6.94
N VAL A 75 3.40 6.31 -7.68
CA VAL A 75 4.48 5.80 -8.52
C VAL A 75 4.70 6.68 -9.75
N GLY A 76 3.64 7.08 -10.45
CA GLY A 76 3.73 7.88 -11.67
C GLY A 76 4.32 9.28 -11.46
N THR A 77 4.09 9.89 -10.29
CA THR A 77 4.68 11.21 -9.99
C THR A 77 6.17 11.16 -9.71
N SER A 78 6.71 10.00 -9.31
CA SER A 78 8.16 9.83 -9.20
C SER A 78 8.81 9.93 -10.58
N MET A 79 8.18 9.43 -11.64
CA MET A 79 8.74 9.37 -12.98
C MET A 79 8.54 10.65 -13.80
N LEU A 80 7.30 11.15 -13.83
CA LEU A 80 6.92 12.37 -14.55
C LEU A 80 7.65 13.63 -14.02
N ARG A 81 8.19 13.59 -12.79
CA ARG A 81 8.91 14.72 -12.20
C ARG A 81 10.18 15.06 -12.98
N ASP A 82 11.00 14.07 -13.32
CA ASP A 82 12.33 14.37 -13.86
C ASP A 82 12.30 14.62 -15.36
N PHE A 83 11.34 14.02 -16.08
CA PHE A 83 11.02 14.42 -17.46
C PHE A 83 10.59 15.89 -17.53
N ARG A 84 9.72 16.35 -16.62
CA ARG A 84 9.25 17.75 -16.63
C ARG A 84 10.31 18.75 -16.21
N HIS A 85 11.26 18.36 -15.36
CA HIS A 85 12.33 19.26 -14.89
C HIS A 85 13.62 19.17 -15.72
N LYS A 86 13.68 18.37 -16.79
CA LYS A 86 14.88 18.11 -17.61
C LYS A 86 16.13 17.74 -16.79
N ALA A 87 15.95 17.25 -15.56
CA ALA A 87 17.06 16.92 -14.66
C ALA A 87 17.84 15.69 -15.12
N HIS A 88 17.31 14.95 -16.09
CA HIS A 88 17.91 13.75 -16.66
C HIS A 88 19.26 14.06 -17.35
N GLU A 89 19.35 15.17 -18.10
CA GLU A 89 20.58 15.57 -18.80
C GLU A 89 21.72 15.94 -17.84
N LEU A 90 21.40 16.53 -16.68
CA LEU A 90 22.39 16.87 -15.64
C LEU A 90 22.87 15.63 -14.86
N LEU A 91 22.03 14.60 -14.72
CA LEU A 91 22.39 13.39 -13.98
C LEU A 91 23.28 12.43 -14.81
N PHE A 92 23.11 12.38 -16.14
CA PHE A 92 23.97 11.56 -17.01
C PHE A 92 25.37 12.13 -17.25
N THR A 93 25.62 13.38 -16.86
CA THR A 93 26.99 13.94 -16.84
C THR A 93 27.79 13.54 -15.60
N THR A 94 27.14 12.89 -14.61
CA THR A 94 27.81 12.27 -13.47
C THR A 94 28.02 10.77 -13.67
N HIS A 95 28.93 10.15 -12.90
CA HIS A 95 29.25 8.71 -12.91
C HIS A 95 28.10 7.83 -12.38
N LEU A 96 26.84 8.16 -12.67
CA LEU A 96 25.68 7.35 -12.30
C LEU A 96 25.44 6.28 -13.36
N SER A 97 25.44 5.02 -12.94
CA SER A 97 24.93 3.93 -13.77
C SER A 97 23.42 4.10 -13.97
N GLU A 98 22.95 4.02 -15.22
CA GLU A 98 21.54 4.11 -15.61
C GLU A 98 20.66 3.13 -14.81
N LEU A 99 21.10 1.87 -14.69
CA LEU A 99 20.41 0.83 -13.92
C LEU A 99 20.29 1.17 -12.43
N GLY A 100 21.34 1.71 -11.82
CA GLY A 100 21.34 2.10 -10.40
C GLY A 100 20.39 3.26 -10.10
N TYR A 101 20.21 4.17 -11.06
CA TYR A 101 19.25 5.26 -10.96
C TYR A 101 17.80 4.76 -11.05
N LEU A 102 17.49 3.97 -12.10
CA LEU A 102 16.16 3.38 -12.30
C LEU A 102 15.76 2.49 -11.11
N ALA A 103 16.65 1.60 -10.69
CA ALA A 103 16.41 0.71 -9.55
C ALA A 103 16.21 1.49 -8.24
N GLY A 104 17.02 2.53 -7.99
CA GLY A 104 16.89 3.35 -6.79
C GLY A 104 15.53 4.06 -6.69
N ARG A 105 15.03 4.60 -7.82
CA ARG A 105 13.71 5.25 -7.85
C ARG A 105 12.56 4.27 -7.73
N PHE A 106 12.63 3.15 -8.45
CA PHE A 106 11.63 2.11 -8.38
C PHE A 106 11.51 1.56 -6.96
N VAL A 107 12.63 1.17 -6.34
CA VAL A 107 12.63 0.66 -4.96
C VAL A 107 12.16 1.74 -3.98
N GLY A 108 12.58 3.00 -4.16
CA GLY A 108 12.11 4.12 -3.33
C GLY A 108 10.59 4.32 -3.40
N SER A 109 10.02 4.37 -4.60
CA SER A 109 8.57 4.56 -4.79
C SER A 109 7.77 3.34 -4.34
N PHE A 110 8.27 2.13 -4.59
CA PHE A 110 7.68 0.89 -4.11
C PHE A 110 7.64 0.83 -2.57
N LEU A 111 8.73 1.21 -1.89
CA LEU A 111 8.76 1.23 -0.42
C LEU A 111 7.75 2.23 0.16
N VAL A 112 7.62 3.41 -0.44
CA VAL A 112 6.60 4.40 -0.03
C VAL A 112 5.20 3.81 -0.20
N MET A 113 4.94 3.19 -1.34
CA MET A 113 3.66 2.54 -1.63
C MET A 113 3.36 1.42 -0.63
N ALA A 114 4.34 0.58 -0.32
CA ALA A 114 4.21 -0.47 0.69
C ALA A 114 3.84 0.12 2.06
N ILE A 115 4.49 1.21 2.50
CA ILE A 115 4.18 1.91 3.75
C ILE A 115 2.75 2.47 3.74
N VAL A 116 2.31 3.08 2.65
CA VAL A 116 0.94 3.61 2.52
C VAL A 116 -0.09 2.49 2.63
N PHE A 117 0.17 1.34 2.02
CA PHE A 117 -0.74 0.19 2.07
C PHE A 117 -0.73 -0.55 3.40
N LEU A 118 0.21 -0.26 4.32
CA LEU A 118 0.11 -0.73 5.71
C LEU A 118 -1.16 -0.21 6.42
N GLY A 119 -1.82 0.81 5.86
CA GLY A 119 -3.14 1.23 6.31
C GLY A 119 -4.16 0.07 6.27
N ILE A 120 -4.05 -0.88 5.34
CA ILE A 120 -4.98 -2.02 5.21
C ILE A 120 -4.88 -2.98 6.41
N PRO A 121 -3.72 -3.59 6.72
CA PRO A 121 -3.60 -4.49 7.88
C PRO A 121 -3.83 -3.75 9.20
N LEU A 122 -3.41 -2.49 9.32
CA LEU A 122 -3.65 -1.70 10.54
C LEU A 122 -5.13 -1.36 10.71
N GLY A 123 -5.79 -0.87 9.67
CA GLY A 123 -7.21 -0.49 9.70
C GLY A 123 -8.09 -1.69 10.00
N SER A 124 -7.84 -2.83 9.35
CA SER A 124 -8.58 -4.07 9.63
C SER A 124 -8.32 -4.59 11.06
N PHE A 125 -7.10 -4.50 11.58
CA PHE A 125 -6.78 -4.91 12.95
C PHE A 125 -7.50 -4.05 13.98
N PHE A 126 -7.37 -2.72 13.90
CA PHE A 126 -8.09 -1.82 14.81
C PHE A 126 -9.60 -1.88 14.63
N GLY A 127 -10.08 -2.12 13.41
CA GLY A 127 -11.49 -2.36 13.12
C GLY A 127 -12.02 -3.57 13.86
N SER A 128 -11.24 -4.64 13.97
CA SER A 128 -11.64 -5.84 14.72
C SER A 128 -11.74 -5.64 16.24
N MET A 129 -11.18 -4.54 16.75
CA MET A 129 -11.21 -4.18 18.17
C MET A 129 -12.31 -3.17 18.51
N ALA A 130 -13.16 -2.82 17.55
CA ALA A 130 -14.20 -1.83 17.77
C ALA A 130 -15.23 -2.31 18.82
N PRO A 131 -15.59 -1.45 19.81
CA PRO A 131 -16.39 -1.87 20.96
C PRO A 131 -17.86 -2.16 20.65
N TRP A 132 -18.35 -1.75 19.49
CA TRP A 132 -19.73 -1.95 19.05
C TRP A 132 -19.95 -3.27 18.30
N ILE A 133 -18.90 -4.05 18.04
CA ILE A 133 -19.07 -5.37 17.42
C ILE A 133 -19.43 -6.39 18.49
N ASP A 134 -20.45 -7.19 18.23
CA ASP A 134 -20.81 -8.31 19.10
C ASP A 134 -19.61 -9.28 19.22
N PRO A 135 -19.14 -9.61 20.43
CA PRO A 135 -18.08 -10.58 20.66
C PRO A 135 -18.34 -11.96 20.03
N GLU A 136 -19.60 -12.32 19.79
CA GLU A 136 -19.92 -13.57 19.10
C GLU A 136 -19.42 -13.57 17.65
N PHE A 137 -19.31 -12.43 16.97
CA PHE A 137 -18.88 -12.36 15.57
C PHE A 137 -17.37 -12.18 15.39
N VAL A 138 -16.60 -12.11 16.47
CA VAL A 138 -15.17 -11.75 16.45
C VAL A 138 -14.33 -12.71 17.29
N LEU A 139 -13.22 -13.17 16.73
CA LEU A 139 -12.21 -13.96 17.42
C LEU A 139 -11.30 -13.08 18.27
N LYS A 140 -10.46 -13.68 19.11
CA LYS A 140 -9.40 -12.95 19.81
C LYS A 140 -8.51 -12.18 18.80
N PRO A 141 -8.20 -10.90 19.03
CA PRO A 141 -7.37 -10.12 18.12
C PRO A 141 -6.01 -10.79 17.88
N ASN A 142 -5.70 -11.02 16.60
CA ASN A 142 -4.42 -11.59 16.18
C ASN A 142 -3.88 -10.79 15.00
N PHE A 143 -2.89 -9.93 15.25
CA PHE A 143 -2.31 -9.07 14.22
C PHE A 143 -1.73 -9.84 13.03
N TRP A 144 -1.25 -11.07 13.25
CA TRP A 144 -0.69 -11.89 12.18
C TRP A 144 -1.72 -12.20 11.09
N TRP A 145 -2.99 -12.39 11.44
CA TRP A 145 -4.05 -12.65 10.46
C TRP A 145 -4.30 -11.47 9.52
N HIS A 146 -3.96 -10.25 9.95
CA HIS A 146 -4.04 -9.03 9.14
C HIS A 146 -2.78 -8.79 8.33
N LEU A 147 -1.61 -9.02 8.93
CA LEU A 147 -0.34 -8.80 8.26
C LEU A 147 -0.04 -9.85 7.19
N HIS A 148 -0.39 -11.12 7.43
CA HIS A 148 -0.05 -12.22 6.53
C HIS A 148 -0.62 -12.05 5.10
N PRO A 149 -1.92 -11.75 4.89
CA PRO A 149 -2.46 -11.52 3.55
C PRO A 149 -1.84 -10.29 2.85
N TYR A 150 -1.49 -9.25 3.60
CA TYR A 150 -0.76 -8.10 3.07
C TYR A 150 0.62 -8.53 2.53
N LEU A 151 1.34 -9.42 3.23
CA LEU A 151 2.65 -9.89 2.77
C LEU A 151 2.55 -10.84 1.58
N VAL A 152 1.57 -11.75 1.58
CA VAL A 152 1.47 -12.83 0.57
C VAL A 152 0.74 -12.38 -0.70
N PHE A 153 -0.28 -11.53 -0.57
CA PHE A 153 -1.06 -11.05 -1.72
C PHE A 153 -0.80 -9.58 -1.99
N GLY A 154 -0.83 -8.74 -0.95
CA GLY A 154 -0.63 -7.30 -1.08
C GLY A 154 0.70 -6.93 -1.73
N LEU A 155 1.82 -7.32 -1.11
CA LEU A 155 3.17 -6.98 -1.58
C LEU A 155 3.45 -7.42 -3.03
N PRO A 156 3.19 -8.66 -3.45
CA PRO A 156 3.41 -9.07 -4.83
C PRO A 156 2.54 -8.30 -5.83
N THR A 157 1.26 -8.11 -5.52
CA THR A 157 0.33 -7.35 -6.38
C THR A 157 0.77 -5.90 -6.52
N MET A 158 1.21 -5.27 -5.42
CA MET A 158 1.78 -3.92 -5.42
C MET A 158 3.07 -3.84 -6.23
N PHE A 159 3.94 -4.84 -6.13
CA PHE A 159 5.20 -4.90 -6.86
C PHE A 159 4.96 -4.95 -8.37
N VAL A 160 4.09 -5.86 -8.81
CA VAL A 160 3.71 -6.00 -10.22
C VAL A 160 3.03 -4.72 -10.72
N GLY A 161 2.08 -4.17 -9.96
CA GLY A 161 1.40 -2.91 -10.32
C GLY A 161 2.39 -1.75 -10.45
N SER A 162 3.31 -1.61 -9.51
CA SER A 162 4.37 -0.59 -9.55
C SER A 162 5.28 -0.79 -10.76
N ALA A 163 5.67 -2.03 -11.07
CA ALA A 163 6.53 -2.33 -12.21
C ALA A 163 5.86 -1.97 -13.54
N ILE A 164 4.57 -2.26 -13.69
CA ILE A 164 3.79 -1.89 -14.88
C ILE A 164 3.71 -0.37 -15.00
N PHE A 165 3.33 0.35 -13.93
CA PHE A 165 3.23 1.81 -13.98
C PHE A 165 4.57 2.48 -14.23
N PHE A 166 5.64 1.92 -13.69
CA PHE A 166 7.00 2.39 -13.93
C PHE A 166 7.43 2.13 -15.38
N ALA A 167 7.14 0.95 -15.95
CA ALA A 167 7.46 0.63 -17.34
C ALA A 167 6.70 1.49 -18.36
N VAL A 168 5.44 1.85 -18.06
CA VAL A 168 4.63 2.72 -18.95
C VAL A 168 5.09 4.18 -18.89
N GLY A 169 5.65 4.62 -17.76
CA GLY A 169 6.16 5.99 -17.60
C GLY A 169 7.61 6.20 -18.02
N ALA A 170 8.35 5.11 -18.31
CA ALA A 170 9.76 5.09 -18.72
C ALA A 170 9.92 5.45 -20.19
#